data_AF-A0A5S6Q0C1-F1
#
_entry.id   AF-A0A5S6Q0C1-F1
#
_cell.length_a   1.000
_cell.length_b   1.000
_cell.length_c   1.000
_cell.angle_alpha   90.00
_cell.angle_beta   90.00
_cell.angle_gamma   90.00
#
_symmetry.space_group_name_H-M   'P 1'
#
loop_
_entity.id
_entity.type
_entity.pdbx_description
1 polymer ?
#
loop_
_entity_poly.entity_id
_entity_poly.type
_entity_poly.pdbx_seq_one_letter_code
_entity_poly.pdbx_strand_id
1 'polypeptide(L)'
;MTRALLRHGTSNRSLELVSNLLADSYTTIEHSTGRSDLVPMTCGVKQGDPISPLLFSLVLYELLDELEVIGAGYAFADCLQLSCLALLMTFY
;
A
#
# COMPACT_ATOMS: atom_id res chain seq x y z
N MET A 1 1.00 -6.28 5.08
CA MET A 1 2.07 -6.57 4.10
C MET A 1 2.38 -8.06 4.02
N THR A 2 2.81 -8.71 5.11
CA THR A 2 3.18 -10.14 5.13
C THR A 2 2.10 -11.07 4.56
N ARG A 3 0.83 -10.86 4.93
CA ARG A 3 -0.32 -11.63 4.42
C ARG A 3 -0.44 -11.56 2.89
N ALA A 4 -0.43 -10.37 2.32
CA ALA A 4 -0.48 -10.16 0.86
C ALA A 4 0.70 -10.84 0.15
N LEU A 5 1.93 -10.69 0.65
CA LEU A 5 3.11 -11.34 0.06
C LEU A 5 3.01 -12.88 0.08
N LEU A 6 2.53 -13.45 1.18
CA LEU A 6 2.30 -14.90 1.29
C LEU A 6 1.25 -15.39 0.28
N ARG A 7 0.16 -14.64 0.11
CA ARG A 7 -0.90 -14.95 -0.86
C ARG A 7 -0.38 -15.02 -2.29
N HIS A 8 0.63 -14.21 -2.63
CA HIS A 8 1.29 -14.22 -3.94
C HIS A 8 2.45 -15.23 -4.06
N GLY A 9 2.59 -16.18 -3.13
CA GLY A 9 3.58 -17.25 -3.21
C GLY A 9 5.02 -16.80 -2.96
N THR A 10 5.20 -15.67 -2.26
CA THR A 10 6.52 -15.11 -1.97
C THR A 10 7.32 -16.02 -1.04
N SER A 11 8.59 -16.28 -1.37
CA SER A 11 9.47 -17.08 -0.52
C SER A 11 9.71 -16.44 0.85
N ASN A 12 10.01 -17.25 1.88
CA ASN A 12 10.36 -16.76 3.22
C ASN A 12 11.57 -15.79 3.19
N ARG A 13 12.53 -16.01 2.29
CA ARG A 13 13.68 -15.12 2.11
C ARG A 13 13.26 -13.75 1.60
N SER A 14 12.37 -13.71 0.60
CA SER A 14 11.85 -12.46 0.07
C SER A 14 10.98 -11.71 1.09
N LEU A 15 10.21 -12.43 1.90
CA LEU A 15 9.47 -11.86 3.03
C LEU A 15 10.41 -11.20 4.04
N GLU A 16 11.51 -11.87 4.40
CA GLU A 16 12.52 -11.33 5.31
C GLU A 16 13.18 -10.08 4.73
N LEU A 17 13.56 -10.09 3.44
CA LEU A 17 14.12 -8.92 2.77
C LEU A 17 13.18 -7.72 2.78
N VAL A 18 11.89 -7.93 2.47
CA VAL A 18 10.90 -6.84 2.50
C VAL A 18 10.65 -6.35 3.94
N SER A 19 10.62 -7.27 4.91
CA SER A 19 10.45 -6.92 6.32
C SER A 19 11.62 -6.07 6.81
N ASN A 20 12.85 -6.45 6.45
CA ASN A 20 14.07 -5.69 6.78
C ASN A 20 14.13 -4.35 6.05
N LEU A 21 13.65 -4.29 4.81
CA LEU A 21 13.59 -3.03 4.06
C LEU A 21 12.64 -2.02 4.72
N LEU A 22 11.53 -2.49 5.30
CA LEU A 22 10.54 -1.65 5.97
C LEU A 22 10.87 -1.40 7.45
N ALA A 23 11.68 -2.25 8.08
CA ALA A 23 12.14 -2.08 9.45
C ALA A 23 12.97 -0.79 9.61
N ASP A 24 12.97 -0.23 10.82
CA ASP A 24 13.75 0.94 11.22
C ASP A 24 13.67 2.12 10.23
N SER A 25 12.48 2.31 9.67
CA SER A 25 12.20 3.38 8.72
C SER A 25 11.81 4.64 9.48
N TYR A 26 12.41 5.77 9.12
CA TYR A 26 12.12 7.07 9.71
C TYR A 26 11.84 8.10 8.62
N THR A 27 11.05 9.10 8.97
CA THR A 27 10.80 10.28 8.15
C THR A 27 11.09 11.54 8.96
N THR A 28 11.19 12.69 8.30
CA THR A 28 11.30 14.00 8.94
C THR A 28 10.41 14.98 8.18
N ILE A 29 9.92 16.00 8.87
CA ILE A 29 9.09 17.05 8.28
C ILE A 29 9.97 18.29 8.10
N GLU A 30 10.21 18.66 6.85
CA GLU A 30 10.89 19.89 6.49
C GLU A 30 9.89 21.04 6.34
N HIS A 31 10.17 22.16 6.98
CA HIS A 31 9.33 23.35 7.00
C HIS A 31 10.21 24.61 6.99
N SER A 32 9.61 25.80 6.82
CA SER A 32 10.35 27.05 6.55
C SER A 32 11.38 27.44 7.62
N THR A 33 11.26 26.93 8.84
CA THR A 33 12.14 27.22 9.97
C THR A 33 13.10 26.07 10.32
N GLY A 34 13.06 24.94 9.61
CA GLY A 34 13.97 23.82 9.84
C GLY A 34 13.37 22.44 9.56
N ARG A 35 13.97 21.42 10.18
CA ARG A 35 13.53 20.02 10.12
C ARG A 35 13.08 19.54 11.49
N SER A 36 12.07 18.69 11.53
CA SER A 36 11.66 17.98 12.75
C SER A 36 12.68 16.92 13.15
N ASP A 37 12.55 16.42 14.38
CA ASP A 37 13.18 15.17 14.78
C ASP A 37 12.72 14.00 13.89
N LEU A 38 13.46 12.89 13.95
CA LEU A 38 13.11 11.66 13.25
C LEU A 38 11.80 11.09 13.78
N VAL A 39 10.84 10.90 12.88
CA VAL A 39 9.55 10.28 13.16
C VAL A 39 9.59 8.84 12.65
N PRO A 40 9.43 7.82 13.51
CA PRO A 40 9.40 6.43 13.07
C PRO A 40 8.17 6.17 12.21
N MET A 41 8.37 5.49 11.08
CA MET A 41 7.30 5.05 10.19
C MET A 41 6.78 3.70 10.64
N THR A 42 5.59 3.68 11.25
CA THR A 42 4.97 2.45 11.79
C THR A 42 3.96 1.81 10.84
N CYS A 43 3.57 2.50 9.77
CA CYS A 43 2.64 2.01 8.75
C CYS A 43 2.91 2.64 7.38
N GLY A 44 2.30 2.07 6.34
CA GLY A 44 2.45 2.52 4.96
C GLY A 44 3.74 2.02 4.31
N VAL A 45 4.17 2.73 3.27
CA VAL A 45 5.38 2.45 2.47
C VAL A 45 6.16 3.75 2.27
N LYS A 46 7.47 3.66 2.01
CA LYS A 46 8.36 4.81 1.80
C LYS A 46 8.04 5.49 0.47
N GLN A 47 7.64 6.76 0.50
CA GLN A 47 7.44 7.52 -0.75
C GLN A 47 8.79 7.76 -1.44
N GLY A 48 8.83 7.56 -2.76
CA GLY A 48 10.07 7.67 -3.54
C GLY A 48 10.98 6.44 -3.51
N ASP A 49 10.64 5.40 -2.73
CA ASP A 49 11.33 4.11 -2.80
C ASP A 49 10.80 3.30 -4.01
N PRO A 50 11.68 2.82 -4.92
CA PRO A 50 11.27 2.10 -6.13
C PRO A 50 10.36 0.90 -5.91
N ILE A 51 10.41 0.22 -4.76
CA ILE A 51 9.59 -0.98 -4.50
C ILE A 51 8.27 -0.65 -3.81
N SER A 52 8.13 0.52 -3.21
CA SER A 52 6.91 0.94 -2.51
C SER A 52 5.64 0.90 -3.36
N PRO A 53 5.65 1.29 -4.65
CA PRO A 53 4.48 1.14 -5.51
C PRO A 53 3.99 -0.31 -5.62
N LEU A 54 4.92 -1.26 -5.80
CA LEU A 54 4.59 -2.68 -5.88
C LEU A 54 3.99 -3.20 -4.56
N LEU A 55 4.60 -2.85 -3.43
CA LEU A 55 4.12 -3.25 -2.11
C LEU A 55 2.73 -2.68 -1.81
N PHE A 56 2.48 -1.43 -2.21
CA PHE A 56 1.16 -0.81 -2.12
C PHE A 56 0.12 -1.55 -2.98
N SER A 57 0.44 -1.81 -4.25
CA SER A 57 -0.46 -2.53 -5.17
C SER A 57 -0.83 -3.92 -4.64
N LEU A 58 0.13 -4.68 -4.09
CA LEU A 58 -0.13 -6.02 -3.53
C LEU A 58 -1.18 -6.01 -2.42
N VAL A 59 -1.11 -5.03 -1.50
CA VAL A 59 -2.10 -4.89 -0.43
C VAL A 59 -3.44 -4.42 -1.00
N LEU A 60 -3.42 -3.54 -1.99
CA LEU A 60 -4.63 -3.03 -2.61
C LEU A 60 -5.39 -4.12 -3.38
N TYR A 61 -4.71 -5.00 -4.12
CA TYR A 61 -5.34 -6.14 -4.78
C TYR A 61 -6.03 -7.07 -3.78
N GLU A 62 -5.40 -7.35 -2.64
CA GLU A 62 -6.01 -8.16 -1.59
C GLU A 62 -7.31 -7.54 -1.06
N LEU A 63 -7.34 -6.22 -0.86
CA LEU A 63 -8.54 -5.49 -0.45
C LEU A 63 -9.62 -5.54 -1.54
N LEU A 64 -9.26 -5.37 -2.81
CA LEU A 64 -10.19 -5.40 -3.93
C LEU A 64 -10.85 -6.76 -4.09
N ASP A 65 -10.08 -7.83 -3.98
CA ASP A 65 -10.60 -9.20 -4.01
C ASP A 65 -11.60 -9.43 -2.86
N GLU A 66 -11.30 -8.94 -1.65
CA GLU A 66 -12.22 -9.04 -0.51
C GLU A 66 -13.52 -8.25 -0.76
N LEU A 67 -13.43 -7.04 -1.31
CA LEU A 67 -14.58 -6.20 -1.65
C LEU A 67 -15.47 -6.84 -2.72
N GLU A 68 -14.87 -7.46 -3.73
CA GLU A 68 -15.59 -8.19 -4.79
C GLU A 68 -16.36 -9.39 -4.20
N VAL A 69 -15.72 -10.17 -3.33
CA VAL A 69 -16.34 -11.33 -2.67
C VAL A 69 -17.58 -10.95 -1.85
N ILE A 70 -17.52 -9.82 -1.12
CA ILE A 70 -18.64 -9.38 -0.29
C ILE A 70 -19.67 -8.54 -1.07
N GLY A 71 -19.44 -8.28 -2.36
CA GLY A 71 -20.28 -7.42 -3.20
C GLY A 71 -20.35 -5.97 -2.71
N ALA A 72 -19.34 -5.49 -1.98
CA ALA A 72 -19.32 -4.14 -1.45
C ALA A 72 -18.70 -3.18 -2.46
N GLY A 73 -19.44 -2.14 -2.81
CA GLY A 73 -18.99 -1.06 -3.67
C GLY A 73 -19.74 0.22 -3.33
N TYR A 74 -19.26 1.34 -3.83
CA TYR A 74 -19.95 2.62 -3.66
C TYR A 74 -20.81 2.90 -4.89
N ALA A 75 -22.12 3.04 -4.72
CA ALA A 75 -22.99 3.50 -5.79
C ALA A 75 -22.83 5.03 -5.94
N PHE A 76 -22.29 5.46 -7.08
CA PHE A 76 -22.15 6.86 -7.45
C PHE A 76 -23.23 7.22 -8.46
N ALA A 77 -24.28 7.92 -8.03
CA ALA A 77 -25.53 8.07 -8.77
C ALA A 77 -26.29 6.73 -8.96
N ASP A 78 -27.60 6.81 -9.20
CA ASP A 78 -28.56 5.68 -9.16
C ASP A 78 -28.23 4.51 -10.11
N CYS A 79 -27.21 4.64 -10.96
CA CYS A 79 -26.87 3.69 -12.00
C CYS A 79 -25.35 3.44 -12.21
N LEU A 80 -24.45 4.03 -11.42
CA LEU A 80 -23.00 3.74 -11.53
C LEU A 80 -22.49 3.11 -10.23
N GLN A 81 -21.90 1.91 -10.31
CA GLN A 81 -21.09 1.39 -9.21
C GLN A 81 -19.64 1.80 -9.46
N LEU A 82 -19.10 2.67 -8.59
CA LEU A 82 -17.67 2.92 -8.54
C LEU A 82 -17.02 1.79 -7.74
N SER A 83 -16.30 0.92 -8.43
CA SER A 83 -15.39 -0.02 -7.78
C SER A 83 -14.05 0.67 -7.53
N CYS A 84 -13.41 0.37 -6.40
CA CYS A 84 -12.06 0.87 -6.11
C CYS A 84 -11.01 0.40 -7.14
N LEU A 85 -11.34 -0.60 -7.99
CA LEU A 85 -10.56 -1.02 -9.16
C LEU A 85 -10.41 0.11 -10.20
N ALA A 86 -11.39 1.00 -10.35
CA ALA A 86 -11.34 2.11 -11.31
C ALA A 86 -10.25 3.15 -10.96
N LEU A 87 -9.84 3.26 -9.70
CA LEU A 87 -8.78 4.16 -9.22
C LEU A 87 -7.37 3.68 -9.60
N LEU A 88 -7.19 2.39 -9.91
CA LEU A 88 -5.91 1.83 -10.34
C LEU A 88 -5.68 1.96 -11.85
N MET A 89 -6.75 1.92 -12.64
CA MET A 89 -6.69 1.97 -14.11
C MET A 89 -6.39 3.37 -14.67
N THR A 90 -6.34 4.40 -13.82
CA THR A 90 -6.00 5.79 -14.20
C THR A 90 -4.52 6.12 -14.05
N PHE A 91 -3.68 5.18 -13.60
CA PHE A 91 -2.24 5.37 -13.41
C PHE A 91 -1.34 4.58 -14.39
N TYR A 92 -1.91 4.06 -15.48
CA TYR A 92 -1.18 3.47 -16.60
C TYR A 92 -1.55 4.13 -17.92
#